data_AF-A0AAU9Y395-F1
#
_entry.id   AF-A0AAU9Y395-F1
#
_cell.length_a   1.000
_cell.length_b   1.000
_cell.length_c   1.000
_cell.angle_alpha   90.00
_cell.angle_beta   90.00
_cell.angle_gamma   90.00
#
_symmetry.space_group_name_H-M   'P 1'
#
loop_
_entity.id
_entity.type
_entity.pdbx_description
1 polymer ?
#
loop_
_entity_poly.entity_id
_entity_poly.type
_entity_poly.pdbx_seq_one_letter_code
_entity_poly.pdbx_strand_id
1 'polypeptide(L)'
;MRIAFSRHVQPPLLSALFRQSRIITLARCIHNRTFNKRKSLYDVLDVPHTATQDEIKAAYYELSLKYHPDVNKSEKSEHKFQEITNAYNVLRNLASRRDYDKEIGTYFTMRGSKKKESGEKVLRLTDEMLEIDMRGIKQSQVFLSTIATLSTITCTPVRLMNVSVSDGGLQSHDMRVLQLLRQISSGTLAANTGLSMVTNVPSELVGGNFSAEAGRLGHLNLLVTSALPCCPFLPIPEYTRFNRLHIKGSTHSYKAVINADYIQNVMKPLVGKFGFDFNFDIRKRSYHPYWEGKICVESLPVHSLTPVVMKESGTVREITGWAFVAGAKPVRIAQVMAKQAHQMLKTQFPQVPLDIDSRRDRDCRSEGTGQGLMLIAKKTSGVLLSGTAIWEKGMAPVEVVSKAVQMLVNNVNSGSCIDRLLQEHAILLMALACGRSSIRMQRLTNRAKATMLAVETFTEVEFKISSKTPKTVLVECEGLGLLNEHVSPDDNLKYESADGELLSDDEYETSEELDSDNETVRSEEQDDELERMKKTI
;
A
#
# COMPACT_ATOMS: atom_id res chain seq x y z
N MET A 1 -49.47 -13.86 -21.34
CA MET A 1 -50.51 -12.99 -20.73
C MET A 1 -50.21 -12.90 -19.24
N ARG A 2 -49.47 -11.85 -18.82
CA ARG A 2 -49.91 -10.75 -17.93
C ARG A 2 -50.20 -11.11 -16.44
N ILE A 3 -49.33 -10.54 -15.57
CA ILE A 3 -49.62 -9.83 -14.29
C ILE A 3 -50.03 -10.72 -13.09
N ALA A 4 -49.17 -10.98 -12.09
CA ALA A 4 -48.70 -10.18 -10.93
C ALA A 4 -49.72 -10.04 -9.77
N PHE A 5 -49.37 -10.49 -8.56
CA PHE A 5 -48.97 -9.63 -7.40
C PHE A 5 -48.80 -10.42 -6.08
N SER A 6 -47.67 -10.12 -5.41
CA SER A 6 -47.45 -9.90 -3.97
C SER A 6 -48.03 -10.86 -2.92
N ARG A 7 -47.12 -11.44 -2.11
CA ARG A 7 -47.23 -11.39 -0.64
C ARG A 7 -45.86 -11.22 0.02
N HIS A 8 -45.86 -10.32 1.00
CA HIS A 8 -44.79 -9.94 1.92
C HIS A 8 -43.96 -11.09 2.49
N VAL A 9 -42.63 -10.90 2.49
CA VAL A 9 -41.71 -11.53 3.43
C VAL A 9 -40.87 -10.42 4.05
N GLN A 10 -41.05 -10.18 5.35
CA GLN A 10 -40.14 -9.37 6.16
C GLN A 10 -38.80 -10.10 6.31
N PRO A 11 -37.64 -9.41 6.29
CA PRO A 11 -36.36 -10.05 6.54
C PRO A 11 -36.19 -10.35 8.05
N PRO A 12 -35.51 -11.44 8.45
CA PRO A 12 -35.25 -11.70 9.86
C PRO A 12 -34.12 -10.79 10.35
N LEU A 13 -34.46 -9.86 11.25
CA LEU A 13 -33.55 -8.99 12.03
C LEU A 13 -32.73 -9.76 13.10
N LEU A 14 -32.18 -10.94 12.76
CA LEU A 14 -31.56 -11.82 13.76
C LEU A 14 -30.29 -12.55 13.28
N SER A 15 -29.55 -12.00 12.30
CA SER A 15 -28.20 -12.46 11.96
C SER A 15 -27.08 -11.44 12.29
N ALA A 16 -27.43 -10.24 12.75
CA ALA A 16 -26.45 -9.20 13.12
C ALA A 16 -25.90 -9.32 14.57
N LEU A 17 -26.45 -10.23 15.39
CA LEU A 17 -26.06 -10.39 16.80
C LEU A 17 -25.11 -11.56 17.07
N PHE A 18 -24.69 -12.31 16.03
CA PHE A 18 -23.69 -13.38 16.15
C PHE A 18 -22.31 -13.01 15.59
N ARG A 19 -22.10 -11.74 15.18
CA ARG A 19 -20.85 -11.22 14.61
C ARG A 19 -19.80 -10.75 15.64
N GLN A 20 -20.02 -10.88 16.95
CA GLN A 20 -19.07 -10.42 17.98
C GLN A 20 -18.54 -11.49 18.95
N SER A 21 -18.91 -12.76 18.80
CA SER A 21 -18.68 -13.77 19.85
C SER A 21 -17.46 -14.67 19.65
N ARG A 22 -16.59 -14.42 18.67
CA ARG A 22 -15.37 -15.21 18.47
C ARG A 22 -14.05 -14.43 18.39
N ILE A 23 -14.11 -13.10 18.49
CA ILE A 23 -12.91 -12.23 18.60
C ILE A 23 -12.72 -11.70 20.05
N ILE A 24 -13.67 -11.93 20.97
CA ILE A 24 -13.62 -11.41 22.35
C ILE A 24 -13.49 -12.55 23.39
N THR A 25 -12.70 -13.58 23.14
CA THR A 25 -12.41 -14.59 24.18
C THR A 25 -10.94 -14.95 24.18
N LEU A 26 -10.11 -14.03 24.70
CA LEU A 26 -8.94 -14.30 25.57
C LEU A 26 -8.11 -13.02 25.90
N ALA A 27 -8.75 -11.86 26.11
CA ALA A 27 -8.09 -10.70 26.74
C ALA A 27 -8.36 -10.63 28.25
N ARG A 28 -8.36 -11.78 28.93
CA ARG A 28 -8.33 -11.87 30.39
C ARG A 28 -7.23 -12.85 30.78
N CYS A 29 -5.98 -12.39 30.67
CA CYS A 29 -4.88 -12.76 31.56
C CYS A 29 -3.62 -11.96 31.16
N ILE A 30 -2.93 -11.44 32.18
CA ILE A 30 -1.61 -10.79 32.14
C ILE A 30 -1.58 -9.30 31.75
N HIS A 31 -1.86 -8.43 32.72
CA HIS A 31 -0.84 -7.46 33.18
C HIS A 31 -1.19 -6.89 34.54
N ASN A 32 -0.90 -7.65 35.60
CA ASN A 32 -0.68 -7.05 36.92
C ASN A 32 0.80 -6.60 36.94
N ARG A 33 1.08 -5.42 36.39
CA ARG A 33 2.28 -4.65 36.73
C ARG A 33 1.80 -3.43 37.48
N THR A 34 1.95 -3.47 38.80
CA THR A 34 1.86 -2.32 39.69
C THR A 34 2.94 -1.30 39.31
N PHE A 35 2.65 -0.47 38.31
CA PHE A 35 3.32 0.82 38.16
C PHE A 35 2.81 1.70 39.29
N ASN A 36 3.71 2.07 40.19
CA ASN A 36 3.44 2.95 41.31
C ASN A 36 3.10 4.35 40.73
N LYS A 37 1.82 4.59 40.46
CA LYS A 37 1.29 5.81 39.85
C LYS A 37 1.41 6.93 40.88
N ARG A 38 2.30 7.90 40.65
CA ARG A 38 2.24 9.17 41.40
C ARG A 38 0.87 9.78 41.12
N LYS A 39 0.12 10.15 42.17
CA LYS A 39 -1.21 10.75 42.01
C LYS A 39 -1.08 12.07 41.25
N SER A 40 -1.86 12.23 40.18
CA SER A 40 -1.96 13.52 39.49
C SER A 40 -2.78 14.51 40.32
N LEU A 41 -2.67 15.80 40.04
CA LEU A 41 -3.45 16.84 40.70
C LEU A 41 -4.96 16.70 40.40
N TYR A 42 -5.29 16.07 39.27
CA TYR A 42 -6.66 15.71 38.90
C TYR A 42 -7.19 14.56 39.77
N ASP A 43 -6.35 13.56 40.06
CA ASP A 43 -6.68 12.47 40.99
C ASP A 43 -6.85 12.97 42.45
N VAL A 44 -6.15 14.05 42.82
CA VAL A 44 -6.30 14.69 44.15
C VAL A 44 -7.64 15.41 44.28
N LEU A 45 -8.15 16.01 43.19
CA LEU A 45 -9.45 16.67 43.13
C LEU A 45 -10.59 15.73 42.71
N ASP A 46 -10.31 14.46 42.46
CA ASP A 46 -11.28 13.44 42.02
C ASP A 46 -12.06 13.85 40.75
N VAL A 47 -11.36 14.46 39.80
CA VAL A 47 -11.93 14.93 38.52
C VAL A 47 -11.12 14.41 37.33
N PRO A 48 -11.73 14.18 36.15
CA PRO A 48 -11.00 13.77 34.97
C PRO A 48 -10.09 14.89 34.43
N HIS A 49 -9.02 14.55 33.70
CA HIS A 49 -8.13 15.53 33.04
C HIS A 49 -8.85 16.48 32.08
N THR A 50 -10.01 16.07 31.56
CA THR A 50 -10.88 16.86 30.68
C THR A 50 -11.79 17.83 31.43
N ALA A 51 -11.75 17.87 32.77
CA ALA A 51 -12.65 18.68 33.58
C ALA A 51 -12.55 20.18 33.24
N THR A 52 -13.70 20.85 33.14
CA THR A 52 -13.78 22.30 32.94
C THR A 52 -13.33 23.05 34.20
N GLN A 53 -13.05 24.35 34.08
CA GLN A 53 -12.68 25.16 35.25
C GLN A 53 -13.79 25.21 36.31
N ASP A 54 -15.05 25.15 35.87
CA ASP A 54 -16.20 25.15 36.77
C ASP A 54 -16.33 23.82 37.53
N GLU A 55 -16.06 22.69 36.87
CA GLU A 55 -16.03 21.36 37.52
C GLU A 55 -14.87 21.24 38.52
N ILE A 56 -13.68 21.75 38.17
CA ILE A 56 -12.52 21.80 39.07
C ILE A 56 -12.82 22.65 40.30
N LYS A 57 -13.51 23.79 40.11
CA LYS A 57 -13.93 24.67 41.18
C LYS A 57 -14.99 24.00 42.07
N ALA A 58 -15.99 23.36 41.47
CA ALA A 58 -17.04 22.65 42.21
C ALA A 58 -16.44 21.52 43.08
N ALA A 59 -15.57 20.68 42.50
CA ALA A 59 -14.90 19.61 43.22
C ALA A 59 -14.04 20.14 44.38
N TYR A 60 -13.33 21.25 44.19
CA TYR A 60 -12.59 21.90 45.26
C TYR A 60 -13.50 22.34 46.42
N TYR A 61 -14.67 22.94 46.14
CA TYR A 61 -15.61 23.36 47.19
C TYR A 61 -16.16 22.17 47.97
N GLU A 62 -16.57 21.10 47.28
CA GLU A 62 -17.08 19.88 47.91
C GLU A 62 -16.04 19.19 48.80
N LEU A 63 -14.81 19.06 48.29
CA LEU A 63 -13.70 18.45 49.03
C LEU A 63 -13.23 19.34 50.18
N SER A 64 -13.23 20.67 50.01
CA SER A 64 -12.86 21.62 51.05
C SER A 64 -13.85 21.61 52.21
N LEU A 65 -15.15 21.51 51.95
CA LEU A 65 -16.18 21.36 52.99
C LEU A 65 -16.03 20.03 53.75
N LYS A 66 -15.69 18.95 53.03
CA LYS A 66 -15.53 17.61 53.59
C LYS A 66 -14.29 17.45 54.48
N TYR A 67 -13.20 18.15 54.14
CA TYR A 67 -11.91 18.05 54.83
C TYR A 67 -11.52 19.32 55.59
N HIS A 68 -12.44 20.28 55.78
CA HIS A 68 -12.16 21.51 56.53
C HIS A 68 -11.73 21.19 57.97
N PRO A 69 -10.66 21.83 58.50
CA PRO A 69 -10.15 21.55 59.84
C PRO A 69 -11.19 21.79 60.95
N ASP A 70 -12.11 22.73 60.75
CA ASP A 70 -13.18 23.02 61.73
C ASP A 70 -14.27 21.94 61.78
N VAL A 71 -14.50 21.23 60.67
CA VAL A 71 -15.54 20.19 60.54
C VAL A 71 -14.96 18.80 60.85
N ASN A 72 -13.65 18.61 60.62
CA ASN A 72 -13.00 17.30 60.73
C ASN A 72 -11.58 17.42 61.33
N LYS A 73 -11.48 17.25 62.65
CA LYS A 73 -10.27 17.47 63.47
C LYS A 73 -9.24 16.34 63.44
N SER A 74 -9.17 15.57 62.35
CA SER A 74 -8.18 14.48 62.23
C SER A 74 -6.91 14.96 61.52
N GLU A 75 -5.74 14.51 61.96
CA GLU A 75 -4.43 14.86 61.36
C GLU A 75 -4.35 14.47 59.87
N LYS A 76 -5.09 13.44 59.46
CA LYS A 76 -5.22 13.01 58.04
C LYS A 76 -6.10 13.94 57.22
N SER A 77 -7.03 14.66 57.84
CA SER A 77 -7.92 15.61 57.17
C SER A 77 -7.17 16.89 56.81
N GLU A 78 -6.27 17.35 57.70
CA GLU A 78 -5.43 18.51 57.46
C GLU A 78 -4.46 18.30 56.28
N HIS A 79 -3.77 17.16 56.23
CA HIS A 79 -2.88 16.84 55.11
C HIS A 79 -3.62 16.75 53.77
N LYS A 80 -4.82 16.13 53.78
CA LYS A 80 -5.67 16.06 52.57
C LYS A 80 -6.16 17.43 52.14
N PHE A 81 -6.54 18.29 53.09
CA PHE A 81 -6.97 19.65 52.81
C PHE A 81 -5.85 20.47 52.15
N GLN A 82 -4.61 20.31 52.62
CA GLN A 82 -3.43 20.92 52.00
C GLN A 82 -3.18 20.39 50.57
N GLU A 83 -3.27 19.08 50.34
CA GLU A 83 -3.14 18.47 49.01
C GLU A 83 -4.21 19.01 48.04
N ILE A 84 -5.48 19.06 48.45
CA ILE A 84 -6.62 19.57 47.68
C ILE A 84 -6.40 21.05 47.31
N THR A 85 -5.95 21.85 48.27
CA THR A 85 -5.68 23.29 48.07
C THR A 85 -4.54 23.50 47.06
N ASN A 86 -3.47 22.74 47.16
CA ASN A 86 -2.34 22.81 46.23
C ASN A 86 -2.73 22.39 44.82
N ALA A 87 -3.52 21.31 44.68
CA ALA A 87 -4.02 20.85 43.39
C ALA A 87 -4.93 21.91 42.73
N TYR A 88 -5.85 22.51 43.49
CA TYR A 88 -6.71 23.57 42.99
C TYR A 88 -5.93 24.82 42.57
N ASN A 89 -4.91 25.24 43.34
CA ASN A 89 -4.11 26.42 43.00
C ASN A 89 -3.39 26.30 41.65
N VAL A 90 -2.90 25.10 41.32
CA VAL A 90 -2.25 24.83 40.02
C VAL A 90 -3.29 24.72 38.89
N LEU A 91 -4.40 24.01 39.12
CA LEU A 91 -5.39 23.73 38.08
C LEU A 91 -6.38 24.88 37.82
N ARG A 92 -6.53 25.82 38.77
CA ARG A 92 -7.42 26.98 38.65
C ARG A 92 -6.97 27.96 37.58
N ASN A 93 -5.66 28.22 37.44
CA ASN A 93 -5.14 29.15 36.43
C ASN A 93 -4.89 28.41 35.12
N LEU A 94 -5.45 28.91 34.00
CA LEU A 94 -5.28 28.30 32.68
C LEU A 94 -3.81 28.17 32.25
N ALA A 95 -2.95 29.14 32.59
CA ALA A 95 -1.54 29.10 32.26
C ALA A 95 -0.80 28.01 33.06
N SER A 96 -0.99 27.99 34.38
CA SER A 96 -0.39 27.00 35.27
C SER A 96 -0.91 25.58 35.02
N ARG A 97 -2.20 25.43 34.72
CA ARG A 97 -2.82 24.18 34.30
C ARG A 97 -2.23 23.68 32.99
N ARG A 98 -2.04 24.57 32.01
CA ARG A 98 -1.40 24.23 30.74
C ARG A 98 0.02 23.72 30.93
N ASP A 99 0.82 24.41 31.75
CA ASP A 99 2.21 24.03 31.99
C ASP A 99 2.28 22.69 32.72
N TYR A 100 1.37 22.44 33.67
CA TYR A 100 1.18 21.15 34.32
C TYR A 100 0.76 20.04 33.33
N ASP A 101 -0.25 20.29 32.49
CA ASP A 101 -0.74 19.35 31.46
C ASP A 101 0.34 19.01 30.43
N LYS A 102 1.22 19.96 30.12
CA LYS A 102 2.39 19.74 29.27
C LYS A 102 3.42 18.83 29.94
N GLU A 103 3.61 18.96 31.25
CA GLU A 103 4.54 18.14 32.04
C GLU A 103 4.05 16.70 32.20
N ILE A 104 2.75 16.48 32.37
CA ILE A 104 2.14 15.14 32.51
C ILE A 104 1.72 14.50 31.17
N GLY A 105 1.94 15.19 30.04
CA GLY A 105 1.70 14.66 28.69
C GLY A 105 0.23 14.67 28.22
N THR A 106 -0.64 15.47 28.84
CA THR A 106 -2.08 15.56 28.55
C THR A 106 -2.47 16.75 27.66
N TYR A 107 -1.51 17.51 27.13
CA TYR A 107 -1.78 18.71 26.34
C TYR A 107 -2.36 18.41 24.93
N PHE A 108 -3.68 18.21 24.86
CA PHE A 108 -4.45 18.28 23.62
C PHE A 108 -5.13 19.64 23.50
N THR A 109 -4.77 20.40 22.46
CA THR A 109 -5.40 21.67 22.11
C THR A 109 -6.86 21.47 21.69
N MET A 110 -7.79 21.74 22.60
CA MET A 110 -9.19 21.99 22.26
C MET A 110 -9.34 23.41 21.68
N ARG A 111 -9.33 23.55 20.36
CA ARG A 111 -9.89 24.74 19.71
C ARG A 111 -11.42 24.63 19.76
N GLY A 112 -12.06 25.55 20.48
CA GLY A 112 -13.49 25.53 20.74
C GLY A 112 -14.37 25.64 19.49
N SER A 113 -15.37 24.76 19.40
CA SER A 113 -16.49 24.90 18.47
C SER A 113 -17.60 25.71 19.14
N LYS A 114 -17.90 26.91 18.64
CA LYS A 114 -19.21 27.53 18.87
C LYS A 114 -20.27 26.64 18.26
N LYS A 115 -21.28 26.29 19.06
CA LYS A 115 -22.49 25.56 18.65
C LYS A 115 -23.17 26.33 17.50
N LYS A 116 -23.29 25.71 16.32
CA LYS A 116 -24.36 26.00 15.36
C LYS A 116 -25.23 24.76 15.27
N GLU A 117 -26.52 24.95 15.47
CA GLU A 117 -27.54 23.91 15.43
C GLU A 117 -27.87 23.51 13.98
N SER A 118 -28.42 22.31 13.89
CA SER A 118 -29.02 21.64 12.73
C SER A 118 -28.07 21.00 11.72
N GLY A 119 -28.10 19.67 11.70
CA GLY A 119 -28.10 18.95 10.42
C GLY A 119 -26.81 18.33 9.92
N GLU A 120 -25.80 18.01 10.74
CA GLU A 120 -24.72 17.11 10.31
C GLU A 120 -24.34 16.13 11.42
N LYS A 121 -24.37 14.83 11.10
CA LYS A 121 -23.83 13.76 11.96
C LYS A 121 -22.31 13.95 12.08
N VAL A 122 -21.86 14.66 13.09
CA VAL A 122 -20.45 14.66 13.50
C VAL A 122 -20.14 13.25 14.02
N LEU A 123 -19.48 12.44 13.19
CA LEU A 123 -18.91 11.15 13.55
C LEU A 123 -18.01 11.33 14.79
N ARG A 124 -18.44 10.78 15.93
CA ARG A 124 -17.51 10.51 17.03
C ARG A 124 -16.53 9.45 16.51
N LEU A 125 -15.25 9.82 16.33
CA LEU A 125 -14.18 8.86 16.13
C LEU A 125 -14.22 7.88 17.32
N THR A 126 -14.44 6.61 17.02
CA THR A 126 -14.74 5.53 17.96
C THR A 126 -13.58 5.26 18.94
N ASP A 127 -13.91 4.71 20.12
CA ASP A 127 -12.97 4.25 21.16
C ASP A 127 -12.06 3.06 20.74
N GLU A 128 -12.13 2.63 19.47
CA GLU A 128 -11.40 1.47 18.91
C GLU A 128 -10.56 1.90 17.70
N MET A 129 -9.51 2.69 17.95
CA MET A 129 -8.53 3.08 16.92
C MET A 129 -7.16 2.56 17.30
N LEU A 130 -6.50 1.85 16.39
CA LEU A 130 -5.14 1.38 16.61
C LEU A 130 -4.16 2.56 16.50
N GLU A 131 -3.45 2.88 17.58
CA GLU A 131 -2.42 3.92 17.56
C GLU A 131 -1.02 3.30 17.47
N ILE A 132 -0.26 3.69 16.46
CA ILE A 132 1.10 3.17 16.21
C ILE A 132 2.09 4.34 16.18
N ASP A 133 3.12 4.24 17.01
CA ASP A 133 4.24 5.16 17.00
C ASP A 133 5.34 4.67 16.04
N MET A 134 5.66 5.47 15.04
CA MET A 134 6.66 5.14 14.02
C MET A 134 8.09 5.58 14.36
N ARG A 135 8.36 6.08 15.57
CA ARG A 135 9.72 6.46 15.98
C ARG A 135 10.68 5.28 15.88
N GLY A 136 11.82 5.49 15.21
CA GLY A 136 12.87 4.49 15.07
C GLY A 136 12.60 3.40 14.04
N ILE A 137 11.44 3.41 13.37
CA ILE A 137 11.14 2.46 12.29
C ILE A 137 11.99 2.77 11.06
N LYS A 138 12.80 1.78 10.64
CA LYS A 138 13.57 1.85 9.39
C LYS A 138 12.65 1.57 8.22
N GLN A 139 12.88 2.25 7.08
CA GLN A 139 12.01 2.18 5.90
C GLN A 139 10.55 2.60 6.22
N SER A 140 10.41 3.76 6.87
CA SER A 140 9.13 4.34 7.30
C SER A 140 8.07 4.34 6.20
N GLN A 141 8.45 4.66 4.96
CA GLN A 141 7.55 4.63 3.81
C GLN A 141 6.91 3.26 3.56
N VAL A 142 7.71 2.18 3.59
CA VAL A 142 7.22 0.81 3.35
C VAL A 142 6.31 0.37 4.48
N PHE A 143 6.69 0.72 5.71
CA PHE A 143 5.86 0.45 6.89
C PHE A 143 4.51 1.17 6.79
N LEU A 144 4.53 2.48 6.51
CA LEU A 144 3.35 3.32 6.33
C LEU A 144 2.41 2.76 5.26
N SER A 145 2.93 2.46 4.06
CA SER A 145 2.10 1.93 2.97
C SER A 145 1.51 0.57 3.33
N THR A 146 2.27 -0.30 3.98
CA THR A 146 1.81 -1.64 4.40
C THR A 146 0.68 -1.53 5.44
N ILE A 147 0.85 -0.70 6.47
CA ILE A 147 -0.21 -0.47 7.48
C ILE A 147 -1.45 0.14 6.85
N ALA A 148 -1.29 1.14 5.96
CA ALA A 148 -2.42 1.75 5.28
C ALA A 148 -3.17 0.74 4.41
N THR A 149 -2.46 -0.13 3.69
CA THR A 149 -3.05 -1.22 2.89
C THR A 149 -3.79 -2.21 3.80
N LEU A 150 -3.18 -2.69 4.89
CA LEU A 150 -3.82 -3.60 5.85
C LEU A 150 -5.08 -2.98 6.45
N SER A 151 -4.98 -1.74 6.96
CA SER A 151 -6.11 -0.96 7.47
C SER A 151 -7.25 -0.89 6.46
N THR A 152 -6.93 -0.61 5.19
CA THR A 152 -7.92 -0.55 4.10
C THR A 152 -8.61 -1.90 3.90
N ILE A 153 -7.84 -2.99 3.82
CA ILE A 153 -8.39 -4.33 3.56
C ILE A 153 -9.23 -4.84 4.73
N THR A 154 -8.79 -4.63 5.97
CA THR A 154 -9.47 -5.10 7.18
C THR A 154 -10.51 -4.12 7.71
N CYS A 155 -10.73 -3.00 7.02
CA CYS A 155 -11.60 -1.90 7.44
C CYS A 155 -11.32 -1.44 8.89
N THR A 156 -10.06 -1.50 9.34
CA THR A 156 -9.68 -1.21 10.73
C THR A 156 -9.08 0.20 10.84
N PRO A 157 -9.65 1.10 11.66
CA PRO A 157 -9.11 2.46 11.85
C PRO A 157 -7.73 2.48 12.49
N VAL A 158 -6.83 3.31 11.96
CA VAL A 158 -5.45 3.44 12.45
C VAL A 158 -5.01 4.90 12.52
N ARG A 159 -4.24 5.23 13.55
CA ARG A 159 -3.52 6.49 13.70
C ARG A 159 -2.03 6.23 13.83
N LEU A 160 -1.28 6.79 12.90
CA LEU A 160 0.17 6.72 12.83
C LEU A 160 0.76 8.03 13.33
N MET A 161 1.61 7.94 14.34
CA MET A 161 2.34 9.07 14.92
C MET A 161 3.81 9.02 14.52
N ASN A 162 4.45 10.18 14.46
CA ASN A 162 5.87 10.31 14.12
C ASN A 162 6.24 9.71 12.76
N VAL A 163 5.33 9.82 11.78
CA VAL A 163 5.53 9.39 10.40
C VAL A 163 6.65 10.21 9.76
N SER A 164 7.68 9.52 9.26
CA SER A 164 8.77 10.08 8.45
C SER A 164 9.39 11.38 9.01
N VAL A 165 9.53 11.48 10.34
CA VAL A 165 10.09 12.68 11.00
C VAL A 165 11.49 13.01 10.49
N SER A 166 12.29 11.99 10.15
CA SER A 166 13.63 12.15 9.55
C SER A 166 13.62 12.84 8.18
N ASP A 167 12.53 12.70 7.43
CA ASP A 167 12.40 13.22 6.06
C ASP A 167 11.56 14.51 6.01
N GLY A 168 11.31 15.14 7.17
CA GLY A 168 10.48 16.33 7.27
C GLY A 168 8.98 16.04 7.28
N GLY A 169 8.58 14.82 7.66
CA GLY A 169 7.20 14.37 7.72
C GLY A 169 6.74 13.63 6.46
N LEU A 170 5.43 13.54 6.30
CA LEU A 170 4.78 12.79 5.23
C LEU A 170 5.07 13.41 3.85
N GLN A 171 5.49 12.57 2.89
CA GLN A 171 5.87 13.05 1.56
C GLN A 171 4.69 13.08 0.59
N SER A 172 4.83 13.85 -0.50
CA SER A 172 3.78 13.98 -1.52
C SER A 172 3.43 12.65 -2.21
N HIS A 173 4.39 11.74 -2.34
CA HIS A 173 4.15 10.41 -2.92
C HIS A 173 3.41 9.47 -1.93
N ASP A 174 3.65 9.62 -0.63
CA ASP A 174 2.92 8.87 0.41
C ASP A 174 1.46 9.32 0.46
N MET A 175 1.22 10.64 0.39
CA MET A 175 -0.15 11.19 0.32
C MET A 175 -0.96 10.62 -0.83
N ARG A 176 -0.36 10.41 -2.01
CA ARG A 176 -1.05 9.84 -3.18
C ARG A 176 -1.46 8.39 -2.95
N VAL A 177 -0.62 7.60 -2.25
CA VAL A 177 -0.97 6.23 -1.84
C VAL A 177 -2.16 6.26 -0.88
N LEU A 178 -2.09 7.08 0.16
CA LEU A 178 -3.17 7.19 1.15
C LEU A 178 -4.49 7.66 0.52
N GLN A 179 -4.42 8.60 -0.43
CA GLN A 179 -5.60 9.06 -1.18
C GLN A 179 -6.19 7.95 -2.06
N LEU A 180 -5.37 7.15 -2.73
CA LEU A 180 -5.83 6.01 -3.52
C LEU A 180 -6.52 4.96 -2.63
N LEU A 181 -5.90 4.60 -1.50
CA LEU A 181 -6.48 3.66 -0.53
C LEU A 181 -7.78 4.17 0.09
N ARG A 182 -7.88 5.49 0.32
CA ARG A 182 -9.13 6.14 0.74
C ARG A 182 -10.22 6.00 -0.32
N GLN A 183 -9.91 6.15 -1.62
CA GLN A 183 -10.88 5.93 -2.70
C GLN A 183 -11.39 4.48 -2.67
N ILE A 184 -10.50 3.51 -2.43
CA ILE A 184 -10.83 2.07 -2.39
C ILE A 184 -11.75 1.71 -1.20
N SER A 185 -11.62 2.40 -0.07
CA SER A 185 -12.41 2.11 1.15
C SER A 185 -13.51 3.13 1.45
N SER A 186 -13.76 4.09 0.55
CA SER A 186 -14.64 5.26 0.78
C SER A 186 -14.48 5.91 2.17
N GLY A 187 -13.26 5.86 2.72
CA GLY A 187 -12.97 6.19 4.11
C GLY A 187 -12.71 7.67 4.36
N THR A 188 -12.44 7.99 5.62
CA THR A 188 -11.94 9.29 6.05
C THR A 188 -10.43 9.24 6.25
N LEU A 189 -9.71 10.17 5.63
CA LEU A 189 -8.27 10.34 5.79
C LEU A 189 -7.97 11.73 6.34
N ALA A 190 -7.31 11.80 7.48
CA ALA A 190 -6.73 13.03 8.02
C ALA A 190 -5.20 12.93 7.97
N ALA A 191 -4.62 13.49 6.92
CA ALA A 191 -3.19 13.54 6.67
C ALA A 191 -2.87 14.74 5.77
N ASN A 192 -1.73 15.39 5.99
CA ASN A 192 -1.21 16.43 5.11
C ASN A 192 0.30 16.25 4.90
N THR A 193 0.79 16.64 3.73
CA THR A 193 2.22 16.67 3.43
C THR A 193 2.98 17.50 4.48
N GLY A 194 4.12 17.00 4.94
CA GLY A 194 4.96 17.63 5.96
C GLY A 194 4.50 17.40 7.40
N LEU A 195 3.30 16.86 7.64
CA LEU A 195 2.89 16.43 8.98
C LEU A 195 3.44 15.05 9.31
N SER A 196 3.63 14.78 10.60
CA SER A 196 4.09 13.49 11.12
C SER A 196 2.96 12.63 11.68
N MET A 197 1.70 13.04 11.48
CA MET A 197 0.53 12.30 11.94
C MET A 197 -0.38 11.97 10.75
N VAL A 198 -0.79 10.71 10.67
CA VAL A 198 -1.73 10.19 9.67
C VAL A 198 -2.83 9.45 10.41
N THR A 199 -4.08 9.85 10.22
CA THR A 199 -5.24 9.07 10.69
C THR A 199 -6.00 8.55 9.47
N ASN A 200 -6.08 7.23 9.35
CA ASN A 200 -6.83 6.55 8.30
C ASN A 200 -8.01 5.81 8.94
N VAL A 201 -9.22 6.18 8.56
CA VAL A 201 -10.47 5.55 9.02
C VAL A 201 -11.18 5.00 7.79
N PRO A 202 -10.80 3.78 7.35
CA PRO A 202 -11.44 3.13 6.20
C PRO A 202 -12.90 2.79 6.53
N SER A 203 -13.75 2.79 5.51
CA SER A 203 -15.10 2.23 5.57
C SER A 203 -15.12 0.93 4.76
N GLU A 204 -16.27 0.53 4.22
CA GLU A 204 -16.39 -0.66 3.38
C GLU A 204 -15.60 -0.53 2.08
N LEU A 205 -15.03 -1.65 1.63
CA LEU A 205 -14.37 -1.72 0.34
C LEU A 205 -15.39 -1.47 -0.78
N VAL A 206 -15.09 -0.51 -1.65
CA VAL A 206 -15.88 -0.24 -2.84
C VAL A 206 -15.21 -0.83 -4.06
N GLY A 207 -16.02 -1.29 -5.01
CA GLY A 207 -15.57 -1.73 -6.32
C GLY A 207 -15.72 -0.64 -7.37
N GLY A 208 -15.17 -0.87 -8.56
CA GLY A 208 -15.36 -0.04 -9.73
C GLY A 208 -14.06 0.46 -10.35
N ASN A 209 -14.04 1.74 -10.71
CA ASN A 209 -12.94 2.38 -11.42
C ASN A 209 -12.20 3.33 -10.49
N PHE A 210 -10.92 3.08 -10.28
CA PHE A 210 -10.04 3.91 -9.45
C PHE A 210 -9.01 4.61 -10.33
N SER A 211 -8.64 5.83 -9.97
CA SER A 211 -7.61 6.58 -10.69
C SER A 211 -6.67 7.29 -9.73
N ALA A 212 -5.37 7.16 -9.98
CA ALA A 212 -4.35 7.91 -9.25
C ALA A 212 -3.19 8.31 -10.15
N GLU A 213 -2.59 9.45 -9.83
CA GLU A 213 -1.39 9.92 -10.50
C GLU A 213 -0.23 9.91 -9.52
N ALA A 214 0.91 9.33 -9.90
CA ALA A 214 2.16 9.35 -9.12
C ALA A 214 2.82 10.74 -9.15
N GLY A 215 2.61 11.49 -10.23
CA GLY A 215 3.20 12.81 -10.43
C GLY A 215 4.69 12.79 -10.69
N ARG A 216 5.29 13.98 -10.76
CA ARG A 216 6.67 14.18 -11.22
C ARG A 216 7.73 13.55 -10.31
N LEU A 217 7.46 13.51 -9.00
CA LEU A 217 8.35 12.96 -7.97
C LEU A 217 7.95 11.55 -7.51
N GLY A 218 6.75 11.10 -7.83
CA GLY A 218 6.26 9.79 -7.43
C GLY A 218 6.55 8.73 -8.47
N HIS A 219 6.55 7.48 -8.01
CA HIS A 219 6.71 6.32 -8.85
C HIS A 219 5.39 5.56 -8.92
N LEU A 220 5.01 5.14 -10.13
CA LEU A 220 3.75 4.42 -10.33
C LEU A 220 3.73 3.08 -9.60
N ASN A 221 4.90 2.44 -9.47
CA ASN A 221 5.03 1.15 -8.82
C ASN A 221 4.50 1.20 -7.39
N LEU A 222 4.81 2.26 -6.62
CA LEU A 222 4.35 2.41 -5.25
C LEU A 222 2.82 2.43 -5.14
N LEU A 223 2.13 3.11 -6.07
CA LEU A 223 0.67 3.14 -6.12
C LEU A 223 0.11 1.75 -6.43
N VAL A 224 0.67 1.08 -7.45
CA VAL A 224 0.25 -0.27 -7.84
C VAL A 224 0.46 -1.25 -6.70
N THR A 225 1.65 -1.29 -6.11
CA THR A 225 2.01 -2.28 -5.10
C THR A 225 1.26 -2.09 -3.79
N SER A 226 0.79 -0.88 -3.49
CA SER A 226 -0.03 -0.60 -2.30
C SER A 226 -1.50 -0.91 -2.51
N ALA A 227 -2.04 -0.71 -3.73
CA ALA A 227 -3.45 -0.93 -4.04
C ALA A 227 -3.75 -2.37 -4.51
N LEU A 228 -2.81 -3.02 -5.19
CA LEU A 228 -2.99 -4.38 -5.74
C LEU A 228 -3.38 -5.42 -4.69
N PRO A 229 -2.85 -5.41 -3.45
CA PRO A 229 -3.28 -6.35 -2.41
C PRO A 229 -4.74 -6.18 -1.98
N CYS A 230 -5.38 -5.02 -2.25
CA CYS A 230 -6.79 -4.79 -1.98
C CYS A 230 -7.69 -5.38 -3.07
N CYS A 231 -7.23 -5.39 -4.31
CA CYS A 231 -8.00 -5.82 -5.50
C CYS A 231 -8.71 -7.19 -5.38
N PRO A 232 -8.12 -8.25 -4.78
CA PRO A 232 -8.79 -9.54 -4.62
C PRO A 232 -10.06 -9.47 -3.77
N PHE A 233 -10.19 -8.45 -2.91
CA PHE A 233 -11.27 -8.31 -1.93
C PHE A 233 -12.32 -7.26 -2.31
N LEU A 234 -12.19 -6.62 -3.48
CA LEU A 234 -13.11 -5.56 -3.90
C LEU A 234 -14.40 -6.16 -4.48
N PRO A 235 -15.60 -5.70 -4.08
CA PRO A 235 -16.82 -6.12 -4.76
C PRO A 235 -16.79 -5.71 -6.25
N ILE A 236 -17.64 -6.32 -7.07
CA ILE A 236 -17.88 -5.87 -8.46
C ILE A 236 -19.20 -5.09 -8.48
N PRO A 237 -19.21 -3.79 -8.85
CA PRO A 237 -20.45 -3.05 -9.04
C PRO A 237 -21.25 -3.55 -10.25
N GLU A 238 -22.58 -3.45 -10.20
CA GLU A 238 -23.49 -3.95 -11.25
C GLU A 238 -23.19 -3.39 -12.67
N TYR A 239 -22.60 -2.21 -12.77
CA TYR A 239 -22.31 -1.54 -14.04
C TYR A 239 -20.99 -1.96 -14.71
N THR A 240 -20.19 -2.82 -14.08
CA THR A 240 -18.91 -3.29 -14.62
C THR A 240 -18.75 -4.79 -14.41
N ARG A 241 -17.92 -5.43 -15.23
CA ARG A 241 -17.59 -6.86 -15.08
C ARG A 241 -16.35 -7.10 -14.22
N PHE A 242 -15.58 -6.06 -13.95
CA PHE A 242 -14.32 -6.14 -13.23
C PHE A 242 -13.93 -4.78 -12.63
N ASN A 243 -13.02 -4.82 -11.67
CA ASN A 243 -12.45 -3.64 -11.05
C ASN A 243 -11.29 -3.11 -11.90
N ARG A 244 -11.24 -1.80 -12.13
CA ARG A 244 -10.17 -1.13 -12.89
C ARG A 244 -9.39 -0.17 -12.04
N LEU A 245 -8.06 -0.23 -12.16
CA LEU A 245 -7.14 0.74 -11.59
C LEU A 245 -6.34 1.43 -12.70
N HIS A 246 -6.60 2.72 -12.89
CA HIS A 246 -5.88 3.57 -13.83
C HIS A 246 -4.79 4.35 -13.11
N ILE A 247 -3.52 4.03 -13.38
CA ILE A 247 -2.39 4.76 -12.79
C ILE A 247 -1.63 5.52 -13.86
N LYS A 248 -1.39 6.80 -13.60
CA LYS A 248 -0.49 7.64 -14.39
C LYS A 248 0.82 7.89 -13.66
N GLY A 249 1.96 7.67 -14.30
CA GLY A 249 3.26 7.87 -13.68
C GLY A 249 4.43 7.40 -14.55
N SER A 250 5.64 7.54 -14.04
CA SER A 250 6.82 6.97 -14.69
C SER A 250 6.76 5.44 -14.63
N THR A 251 6.65 4.79 -15.79
CA THR A 251 6.61 3.32 -15.90
C THR A 251 7.97 2.67 -15.69
N HIS A 252 9.03 3.40 -16.07
CA HIS A 252 10.40 2.94 -16.09
C HIS A 252 11.29 4.03 -15.49
N SER A 253 11.72 3.83 -14.25
CA SER A 253 12.49 4.82 -13.49
C SER A 253 13.71 4.15 -12.91
N TYR A 254 14.91 4.70 -13.16
CA TYR A 254 16.13 4.18 -12.54
C TYR A 254 16.14 4.37 -11.00
N LYS A 255 15.31 5.27 -10.46
CA LYS A 255 15.11 5.46 -9.01
C LYS A 255 14.20 4.40 -8.39
N ALA A 256 13.30 3.82 -9.19
CA ALA A 256 12.39 2.77 -8.75
C ALA A 256 13.00 1.42 -9.09
N VAL A 257 13.09 0.51 -8.12
CA VAL A 257 13.72 -0.79 -8.38
C VAL A 257 12.78 -1.72 -9.16
N ILE A 258 11.45 -1.49 -9.07
CA ILE A 258 10.41 -2.26 -9.78
C ILE A 258 9.76 -1.37 -10.83
N ASN A 259 9.76 -1.81 -12.08
CA ASN A 259 9.18 -1.11 -13.24
C ASN A 259 7.93 -1.85 -13.76
N ALA A 260 7.20 -1.23 -14.68
CA ALA A 260 5.95 -1.78 -15.22
C ALA A 260 6.14 -3.17 -15.86
N ASP A 261 7.18 -3.36 -16.68
CA ASP A 261 7.51 -4.65 -17.29
C ASP A 261 7.83 -5.74 -16.23
N TYR A 262 8.45 -5.35 -15.10
CA TYR A 262 8.72 -6.27 -13.99
C TYR A 262 7.43 -6.72 -13.30
N ILE A 263 6.49 -5.79 -13.10
CA ILE A 263 5.18 -6.09 -12.52
C ILE A 263 4.44 -7.10 -13.41
N GLN A 264 4.38 -6.82 -14.72
CA GLN A 264 3.67 -7.66 -15.68
C GLN A 264 4.26 -9.07 -15.81
N ASN A 265 5.59 -9.20 -15.85
CA ASN A 265 6.25 -10.47 -16.22
C ASN A 265 6.81 -11.27 -15.04
N VAL A 266 6.95 -10.68 -13.86
CA VAL A 266 7.54 -11.35 -12.68
C VAL A 266 6.61 -11.28 -11.47
N MET A 267 6.06 -10.11 -11.16
CA MET A 267 5.16 -9.97 -10.00
C MET A 267 3.81 -10.65 -10.25
N LYS A 268 3.18 -10.43 -11.41
CA LYS A 268 1.88 -11.04 -11.75
C LYS A 268 1.91 -12.58 -11.64
N PRO A 269 2.89 -13.31 -12.22
CA PRO A 269 2.97 -14.77 -12.01
C PRO A 269 3.14 -15.20 -10.55
N LEU A 270 3.85 -14.42 -9.72
CA LEU A 270 3.97 -14.71 -8.28
C LEU A 270 2.61 -14.54 -7.59
N VAL A 271 1.90 -13.45 -7.87
CA VAL A 271 0.57 -13.17 -7.33
C VAL A 271 -0.44 -14.26 -7.75
N GLY A 272 -0.35 -14.74 -8.99
CA GLY A 272 -1.14 -15.88 -9.48
C GLY A 272 -0.96 -17.16 -8.67
N LYS A 273 0.20 -17.40 -8.06
CA LYS A 273 0.40 -18.55 -7.15
C LYS A 273 -0.41 -18.45 -5.86
N PHE A 274 -0.80 -17.23 -5.45
CA PHE A 274 -1.71 -16.98 -4.34
C PHE A 274 -3.19 -17.02 -4.78
N GLY A 275 -3.48 -17.51 -5.98
CA GLY A 275 -4.86 -17.68 -6.47
C GLY A 275 -5.51 -16.39 -6.97
N PHE A 276 -4.75 -15.31 -7.14
CA PHE A 276 -5.25 -14.03 -7.67
C PHE A 276 -4.61 -13.71 -9.02
N ASP A 277 -5.44 -13.60 -10.06
CA ASP A 277 -5.02 -13.17 -11.39
C ASP A 277 -5.59 -11.79 -11.73
N PHE A 278 -4.84 -11.03 -12.52
CA PHE A 278 -5.23 -9.70 -12.96
C PHE A 278 -4.62 -9.38 -14.33
N ASN A 279 -5.34 -8.64 -15.16
CA ASN A 279 -4.78 -8.04 -16.35
C ASN A 279 -3.91 -6.85 -15.97
N PHE A 280 -2.73 -6.72 -16.58
CA PHE A 280 -1.83 -5.58 -16.40
C PHE A 280 -1.42 -5.06 -17.76
N ASP A 281 -2.10 -4.00 -18.19
CA ASP A 281 -1.95 -3.39 -19.50
C ASP A 281 -1.12 -2.10 -19.40
N ILE A 282 -0.03 -2.04 -20.17
CA ILE A 282 0.84 -0.87 -20.27
C ILE A 282 0.42 -0.05 -21.49
N ARG A 283 -0.57 0.82 -21.31
CA ARG A 283 -1.15 1.66 -22.37
C ARG A 283 -0.20 2.72 -22.92
N LYS A 284 0.66 3.28 -22.07
CA LYS A 284 1.68 4.27 -22.49
C LYS A 284 2.92 4.10 -21.63
N ARG A 285 4.05 3.80 -22.26
CA ARG A 285 5.35 3.78 -21.59
C ARG A 285 5.90 5.19 -21.43
N SER A 286 6.53 5.43 -20.29
CA SER A 286 7.22 6.68 -19.95
C SER A 286 8.47 6.39 -19.14
N TYR A 287 9.55 7.09 -19.48
CA TYR A 287 10.88 6.93 -18.93
C TYR A 287 11.29 8.16 -18.12
N HIS A 288 11.85 7.96 -16.93
CA HIS A 288 12.32 9.08 -16.09
C HIS A 288 13.26 10.02 -16.87
N PRO A 289 13.12 11.36 -16.76
CA PRO A 289 12.32 12.12 -15.79
C PRO A 289 10.84 12.34 -16.16
N TYR A 290 10.39 11.83 -17.31
CA TYR A 290 9.01 11.91 -17.73
C TYR A 290 8.14 10.91 -16.94
N TRP A 291 6.89 11.27 -16.73
CA TRP A 291 5.96 10.55 -15.85
C TRP A 291 4.56 10.39 -16.47
N GLU A 292 4.40 10.61 -17.77
CA GLU A 292 3.09 10.56 -18.44
C GLU A 292 2.63 9.15 -18.81
N GLY A 293 3.36 8.14 -18.36
CA GLY A 293 3.03 6.75 -18.63
C GLY A 293 1.70 6.38 -18.00
N LYS A 294 1.00 5.47 -18.65
CA LYS A 294 -0.34 5.04 -18.26
C LYS A 294 -0.36 3.52 -18.21
N ILE A 295 -0.87 2.99 -17.12
CA ILE A 295 -1.21 1.58 -17.01
C ILE A 295 -2.68 1.43 -16.65
N CYS A 296 -3.22 0.25 -16.95
CA CYS A 296 -4.51 -0.19 -16.48
C CYS A 296 -4.37 -1.58 -15.86
N VAL A 297 -4.83 -1.73 -14.62
CA VAL A 297 -4.96 -3.04 -13.98
C VAL A 297 -6.44 -3.38 -13.97
N GLU A 298 -6.80 -4.55 -14.48
CA GLU A 298 -8.17 -5.06 -14.42
C GLU A 298 -8.17 -6.36 -13.63
N SER A 299 -9.07 -6.48 -12.66
CA SER A 299 -9.06 -7.60 -11.72
C SER A 299 -10.47 -8.05 -11.32
N LEU A 300 -10.59 -9.33 -11.04
CA LEU A 300 -11.78 -9.96 -10.48
C LEU A 300 -11.52 -10.30 -9.00
N PRO A 301 -12.54 -10.21 -8.14
CA PRO A 301 -12.40 -10.63 -6.77
C PRO A 301 -12.25 -12.15 -6.67
N VAL A 302 -11.63 -12.58 -5.58
CA VAL A 302 -11.48 -13.99 -5.21
C VAL A 302 -12.09 -14.22 -3.85
N HIS A 303 -12.55 -15.44 -3.58
CA HIS A 303 -13.10 -15.77 -2.26
C HIS A 303 -12.05 -15.64 -1.16
N SER A 304 -10.82 -16.09 -1.42
CA SER A 304 -9.69 -15.96 -0.50
C SER A 304 -8.37 -16.15 -1.26
N LEU A 305 -7.28 -15.59 -0.76
CA LEU A 305 -5.95 -15.88 -1.29
C LEU A 305 -5.46 -17.26 -0.82
N THR A 306 -4.86 -18.04 -1.71
CA THR A 306 -4.35 -19.38 -1.41
C THR A 306 -2.95 -19.32 -0.79
N PRO A 307 -2.66 -20.14 0.23
CA PRO A 307 -1.33 -20.21 0.81
C PRO A 307 -0.35 -20.86 -0.16
N VAL A 308 0.92 -20.44 -0.10
CA VAL A 308 1.95 -20.90 -1.04
C VAL A 308 3.07 -21.62 -0.31
N VAL A 309 3.46 -22.79 -0.83
CA VAL A 309 4.61 -23.56 -0.34
C VAL A 309 5.67 -23.65 -1.43
N MET A 310 6.69 -22.82 -1.33
CA MET A 310 7.83 -22.73 -2.26
C MET A 310 9.13 -22.95 -1.51
N LYS A 311 9.43 -24.23 -1.26
CA LYS A 311 10.65 -24.62 -0.54
C LYS A 311 11.84 -24.76 -1.48
N GLU A 312 11.66 -25.26 -2.70
CA GLU A 312 12.78 -25.58 -3.58
C GLU A 312 12.75 -24.77 -4.88
N SER A 313 13.91 -24.20 -5.23
CA SER A 313 14.05 -23.31 -6.39
C SER A 313 14.17 -24.07 -7.70
N GLY A 314 14.65 -25.33 -7.68
CA GLY A 314 14.92 -26.10 -8.91
C GLY A 314 16.13 -25.59 -9.71
N THR A 315 16.34 -26.19 -10.88
CA THR A 315 17.38 -25.86 -11.85
C THR A 315 16.86 -24.90 -12.92
N VAL A 316 17.74 -24.13 -13.55
CA VAL A 316 17.34 -23.22 -14.65
C VAL A 316 17.02 -24.05 -15.89
N ARG A 317 15.82 -23.88 -16.43
CA ARG A 317 15.33 -24.52 -17.66
C ARG A 317 15.67 -23.68 -18.89
N GLU A 318 15.40 -22.38 -18.83
CA GLU A 318 15.65 -21.43 -19.91
C GLU A 318 15.82 -20.01 -19.35
N ILE A 319 16.51 -19.15 -20.08
CA ILE A 319 16.59 -17.72 -19.78
C ILE A 319 16.06 -16.96 -21.00
N THR A 320 15.00 -16.20 -20.79
CA THR A 320 14.40 -15.33 -21.80
C THR A 320 14.59 -13.87 -21.41
N GLY A 321 14.47 -12.94 -22.35
CA GLY A 321 14.55 -11.51 -22.02
C GLY A 321 14.51 -10.61 -23.23
N TRP A 322 14.59 -9.32 -22.99
CA TRP A 322 14.66 -8.32 -24.05
C TRP A 322 15.47 -7.11 -23.62
N ALA A 323 16.33 -6.65 -24.53
CA ALA A 323 16.89 -5.31 -24.49
C ALA A 323 15.94 -4.34 -25.17
N PHE A 324 15.75 -3.16 -24.60
CA PHE A 324 14.86 -2.15 -25.18
C PHE A 324 15.51 -0.77 -25.23
N VAL A 325 15.07 0.02 -26.21
CA VAL A 325 15.36 1.45 -26.32
C VAL A 325 14.08 2.23 -26.62
N ALA A 326 14.04 3.47 -26.14
CA ALA A 326 12.93 4.39 -26.32
C ALA A 326 13.43 5.80 -26.69
N GLY A 327 12.56 6.56 -27.36
CA GLY A 327 12.84 7.93 -27.79
C GLY A 327 13.92 8.00 -28.88
N ALA A 328 14.86 8.93 -28.72
CA ALA A 328 15.89 9.26 -29.71
C ALA A 328 16.99 8.19 -29.88
N LYS A 329 17.01 7.15 -29.04
CA LYS A 329 18.04 6.10 -29.10
C LYS A 329 17.81 5.17 -30.29
N PRO A 330 18.84 4.87 -31.10
CA PRO A 330 18.73 3.92 -32.20
C PRO A 330 18.59 2.48 -31.69
N VAL A 331 17.81 1.67 -32.41
CA VAL A 331 17.55 0.24 -32.10
C VAL A 331 18.83 -0.58 -32.04
N ARG A 332 19.87 -0.17 -32.79
CA ARG A 332 21.20 -0.78 -32.75
C ARG A 332 21.78 -0.89 -31.33
N ILE A 333 21.46 0.05 -30.43
CA ILE A 333 21.91 -0.03 -29.03
C ILE A 333 21.27 -1.23 -28.32
N ALA A 334 19.97 -1.46 -28.51
CA ALA A 334 19.29 -2.64 -27.96
C ALA A 334 19.88 -3.93 -28.53
N GLN A 335 20.16 -3.99 -29.83
CA GLN A 335 20.80 -5.15 -30.47
C GLN A 335 22.17 -5.46 -29.87
N VAL A 336 23.00 -4.43 -29.66
CA VAL A 336 24.32 -4.57 -29.02
C VAL A 336 24.16 -5.06 -27.56
N MET A 337 23.22 -4.50 -26.81
CA MET A 337 22.95 -4.91 -25.43
C MET A 337 22.48 -6.37 -25.35
N ALA A 338 21.57 -6.80 -26.24
CA ALA A 338 21.09 -8.18 -26.30
C ALA A 338 22.22 -9.16 -26.63
N LYS A 339 23.04 -8.86 -27.64
CA LYS A 339 24.20 -9.68 -28.03
C LYS A 339 25.21 -9.81 -26.87
N GLN A 340 25.49 -8.72 -26.18
CA GLN A 340 26.41 -8.72 -25.05
C GLN A 340 25.84 -9.51 -23.86
N ALA A 341 24.55 -9.34 -23.55
CA ALA A 341 23.87 -10.10 -22.51
C ALA A 341 23.93 -11.61 -22.81
N HIS A 342 23.69 -11.99 -24.06
CA HIS A 342 23.78 -13.38 -24.52
C HIS A 342 25.18 -13.95 -24.29
N GLN A 343 26.24 -13.23 -24.68
CA GLN A 343 27.64 -13.66 -24.47
C GLN A 343 27.97 -13.86 -22.98
N MET A 344 27.60 -12.89 -22.14
CA MET A 344 27.85 -12.95 -20.69
C MET A 344 27.08 -14.11 -20.04
N LEU A 345 25.81 -14.30 -20.40
CA LEU A 345 24.99 -15.38 -19.86
C LEU A 345 25.43 -16.75 -20.37
N LYS A 346 25.86 -16.88 -21.63
CA LYS A 346 26.38 -18.14 -22.17
C LYS A 346 27.63 -18.61 -21.43
N THR A 347 28.43 -17.67 -20.94
CA THR A 347 29.61 -17.95 -20.11
C THR A 347 29.22 -18.50 -18.73
N GLN A 348 28.16 -17.95 -18.12
CA GLN A 348 27.67 -18.35 -16.80
C GLN A 348 26.78 -19.61 -16.84
N PHE A 349 26.03 -19.80 -17.93
CA PHE A 349 25.06 -20.88 -18.12
C PHE A 349 25.22 -21.54 -19.51
N PRO A 350 26.28 -22.34 -19.74
CA PRO A 350 26.61 -22.85 -21.07
C PRO A 350 25.53 -23.75 -21.69
N GLN A 351 24.84 -24.53 -20.86
CA GLN A 351 23.87 -25.54 -21.29
C GLN A 351 22.41 -25.07 -21.25
N VAL A 352 22.16 -23.80 -20.87
CA VAL A 352 20.80 -23.27 -20.75
C VAL A 352 20.41 -22.60 -22.07
N PRO A 353 19.23 -22.91 -22.64
CA PRO A 353 18.65 -22.15 -23.75
C PRO A 353 18.53 -20.66 -23.41
N LEU A 354 19.03 -19.80 -24.28
CA LEU A 354 19.04 -18.35 -24.11
C LEU A 354 18.30 -17.70 -25.28
N ASP A 355 17.27 -16.93 -24.96
CA ASP A 355 16.52 -16.14 -25.92
C ASP A 355 16.43 -14.69 -25.45
N ILE A 356 17.08 -13.77 -26.17
CA ILE A 356 17.18 -12.37 -25.75
C ILE A 356 16.90 -11.48 -26.94
N ASP A 357 15.69 -10.93 -26.95
CA ASP A 357 15.23 -10.05 -28.00
C ASP A 357 15.82 -8.64 -27.89
N SER A 358 15.70 -7.90 -28.98
CA SER A 358 15.96 -6.47 -29.00
C SER A 358 14.78 -5.73 -29.60
N ARG A 359 14.25 -4.74 -28.89
CA ARG A 359 13.05 -4.01 -29.31
C ARG A 359 13.17 -2.51 -29.18
N ARG A 360 12.37 -1.79 -29.97
CA ARG A 360 12.17 -0.35 -29.84
C ARG A 360 10.75 -0.08 -29.38
N ASP A 361 10.60 0.68 -28.32
CA ASP A 361 9.27 1.16 -27.93
C ASP A 361 8.81 2.24 -28.90
N ARG A 362 7.70 1.97 -29.59
CA ARG A 362 7.16 2.82 -30.65
C ARG A 362 6.46 4.06 -30.10
N ASP A 363 5.85 3.96 -28.91
CA ASP A 363 4.95 4.99 -28.34
C ASP A 363 5.65 6.16 -27.64
N CYS A 364 6.99 6.16 -27.61
CA CYS A 364 7.77 7.09 -26.79
C CYS A 364 8.52 8.16 -27.60
N ARG A 365 8.21 8.35 -28.90
CA ARG A 365 9.00 9.20 -29.80
C ARG A 365 9.13 10.66 -29.34
N SER A 366 8.17 11.17 -28.57
CA SER A 366 8.11 12.56 -28.10
C SER A 366 8.43 12.79 -26.61
N GLU A 367 8.62 11.74 -25.78
CA GLU A 367 8.51 11.89 -24.31
C GLU A 367 9.52 11.05 -23.50
N GLY A 368 10.80 11.18 -23.85
CA GLY A 368 11.90 10.71 -23.01
C GLY A 368 12.74 9.61 -23.64
N THR A 369 14.03 9.63 -23.31
CA THR A 369 14.99 8.64 -23.77
C THR A 369 15.15 7.56 -22.72
N GLY A 370 14.89 6.31 -23.10
CA GLY A 370 15.04 5.15 -22.24
C GLY A 370 15.92 4.09 -22.92
N GLN A 371 16.67 3.34 -22.13
CA GLN A 371 17.26 2.08 -22.56
C GLN A 371 17.38 1.16 -21.34
N GLY A 372 17.24 -0.14 -21.55
CA GLY A 372 17.27 -1.10 -20.45
C GLY A 372 17.33 -2.54 -20.93
N LEU A 373 17.46 -3.43 -19.96
CA LEU A 373 17.51 -4.87 -20.19
C LEU A 373 16.66 -5.55 -19.12
N MET A 374 15.78 -6.45 -19.54
CA MET A 374 15.01 -7.34 -18.69
C MET A 374 15.38 -8.79 -19.04
N LEU A 375 15.73 -9.58 -18.03
CA LEU A 375 16.07 -10.99 -18.15
C LEU A 375 15.25 -11.78 -17.15
N ILE A 376 14.77 -12.96 -17.54
CA ILE A 376 13.95 -13.85 -16.73
C ILE A 376 14.49 -15.27 -16.89
N ALA A 377 14.96 -15.85 -15.78
CA ALA A 377 15.29 -17.27 -15.68
C ALA A 377 14.07 -18.04 -15.19
N LYS A 378 13.58 -18.95 -16.03
CA LYS A 378 12.54 -19.91 -15.69
C LYS A 378 13.18 -21.19 -15.16
N LYS A 379 12.74 -21.64 -13.99
CA LYS A 379 13.25 -22.86 -13.36
C LYS A 379 12.29 -24.04 -13.50
N THR A 380 12.81 -25.26 -13.35
CA THR A 380 12.04 -26.52 -13.43
C THR A 380 10.92 -26.62 -12.41
N SER A 381 11.00 -25.93 -11.27
CA SER A 381 9.93 -25.85 -10.26
C SER A 381 8.82 -24.84 -10.59
N GLY A 382 8.88 -24.17 -11.74
CA GLY A 382 7.98 -23.06 -12.07
C GLY A 382 8.31 -21.75 -11.33
N VAL A 383 9.50 -21.66 -10.73
CA VAL A 383 10.03 -20.40 -10.17
C VAL A 383 10.54 -19.49 -11.28
N LEU A 384 10.18 -18.22 -11.22
CA LEU A 384 10.72 -17.16 -12.06
C LEU A 384 11.67 -16.30 -11.23
N LEU A 385 12.90 -16.12 -11.72
CA LEU A 385 13.86 -15.19 -11.15
C LEU A 385 14.31 -14.22 -12.23
N SER A 386 14.53 -12.95 -11.90
CA SER A 386 14.82 -11.94 -12.92
C SER A 386 16.05 -11.10 -12.62
N GLY A 387 16.54 -10.45 -13.68
CA GLY A 387 17.59 -9.46 -13.65
C GLY A 387 17.24 -8.32 -14.60
N THR A 388 17.05 -7.12 -14.06
CA THR A 388 16.71 -5.91 -14.79
C THR A 388 17.67 -4.76 -14.48
N ALA A 389 17.90 -3.91 -15.47
CA ALA A 389 18.57 -2.63 -15.27
C ALA A 389 18.01 -1.59 -16.23
N ILE A 390 17.85 -0.35 -15.72
CA ILE A 390 17.49 0.82 -16.51
C ILE A 390 18.69 1.75 -16.55
N TRP A 391 18.93 2.32 -17.72
CA TRP A 391 19.95 3.32 -17.92
C TRP A 391 19.63 4.63 -17.20
N GLU A 392 20.68 5.20 -16.62
CA GLU A 392 20.67 6.55 -16.08
C GLU A 392 21.70 7.41 -16.82
N LYS A 393 21.50 8.73 -16.80
CA LYS A 393 22.41 9.67 -17.47
C LYS A 393 23.84 9.46 -16.94
N GLY A 394 24.78 9.18 -17.85
CA GLY A 394 26.18 8.90 -17.53
C GLY A 394 26.56 7.41 -17.58
N MET A 395 25.60 6.49 -17.66
CA MET A 395 25.87 5.05 -17.71
C MET A 395 26.12 4.57 -19.15
N ALA A 396 27.13 3.73 -19.37
CA ALA A 396 27.33 3.07 -20.66
C ALA A 396 26.32 1.91 -20.87
N PRO A 397 25.95 1.54 -22.13
CA PRO A 397 25.09 0.39 -22.38
C PRO A 397 25.62 -0.93 -21.78
N VAL A 398 26.94 -1.12 -21.83
CA VAL A 398 27.66 -2.27 -21.23
C VAL A 398 27.41 -2.38 -19.72
N GLU A 399 27.37 -1.24 -19.02
CA GLU A 399 27.12 -1.23 -17.58
C GLU A 399 25.67 -1.62 -17.25
N VAL A 400 24.70 -1.19 -18.08
CA VAL A 400 23.30 -1.61 -17.95
C VAL A 400 23.20 -3.13 -18.08
N VAL A 401 23.84 -3.70 -19.11
CA VAL A 401 23.89 -5.15 -19.32
C VAL A 401 24.52 -5.85 -18.12
N SER A 402 25.68 -5.36 -17.67
CA SER A 402 26.42 -5.96 -16.56
C SER A 402 25.60 -5.95 -15.26
N LYS A 403 24.91 -4.85 -14.95
CA LYS A 403 24.02 -4.73 -13.79
C LYS A 403 22.85 -5.74 -13.85
N ALA A 404 22.18 -5.85 -14.99
CA ALA A 404 21.06 -6.78 -15.17
C ALA A 404 21.50 -8.25 -15.07
N VAL A 405 22.58 -8.61 -15.77
CA VAL A 405 23.14 -9.98 -15.76
C VAL A 405 23.61 -10.35 -14.36
N GLN A 406 24.34 -9.47 -13.68
CA GLN A 406 24.80 -9.73 -12.31
C GLN A 406 23.63 -9.91 -11.34
N MET A 407 22.56 -9.13 -11.49
CA MET A 407 21.36 -9.31 -10.67
C MET A 407 20.70 -10.67 -10.92
N LEU A 408 20.55 -11.08 -12.19
CA LEU A 408 20.00 -12.39 -12.52
C LEU A 408 20.85 -13.52 -11.93
N VAL A 409 22.17 -13.48 -12.16
CA VAL A 409 23.12 -14.49 -11.67
C VAL A 409 23.07 -14.59 -10.15
N ASN A 410 23.04 -13.46 -9.44
CA ASN A 410 22.91 -13.43 -7.99
C ASN A 410 21.58 -14.06 -7.52
N ASN A 411 20.48 -13.76 -8.21
CA ASN A 411 19.18 -14.34 -7.90
C ASN A 411 19.18 -15.86 -8.13
N VAL A 412 19.66 -16.32 -9.27
CA VAL A 412 19.74 -17.76 -9.61
C VAL A 412 20.64 -18.53 -8.63
N ASN A 413 21.85 -18.03 -8.37
CA ASN A 413 22.86 -18.68 -7.53
C ASN A 413 22.54 -18.64 -6.04
N SER A 414 21.57 -17.82 -5.63
CA SER A 414 21.15 -17.77 -4.24
C SER A 414 20.40 -19.02 -3.77
N GLY A 415 19.75 -19.76 -4.68
CA GLY A 415 18.87 -20.86 -4.33
C GLY A 415 17.51 -20.43 -3.75
N SER A 416 17.17 -19.15 -3.85
CA SER A 416 15.86 -18.61 -3.46
C SER A 416 14.76 -18.95 -4.47
N CYS A 417 13.51 -19.00 -4.01
CA CYS A 417 12.34 -19.27 -4.84
C CYS A 417 11.66 -17.99 -5.35
N ILE A 418 12.10 -16.82 -4.87
CA ILE A 418 11.58 -15.51 -5.28
C ILE A 418 12.72 -14.52 -5.40
N ASP A 419 12.51 -13.50 -6.24
CA ASP A 419 13.44 -12.38 -6.37
C ASP A 419 13.55 -11.57 -5.09
N ARG A 420 14.74 -10.98 -4.89
CA ARG A 420 15.03 -10.07 -3.79
C ARG A 420 14.05 -8.90 -3.70
N LEU A 421 13.57 -8.41 -4.84
CA LEU A 421 12.67 -7.25 -4.94
C LEU A 421 11.21 -7.59 -4.59
N LEU A 422 10.83 -8.86 -4.69
CA LEU A 422 9.46 -9.32 -4.43
C LEU A 422 9.24 -9.79 -2.99
N GLN A 423 10.28 -9.80 -2.15
CA GLN A 423 10.17 -10.29 -0.78
C GLN A 423 9.07 -9.58 0.02
N GLU A 424 8.98 -8.24 -0.05
CA GLU A 424 7.93 -7.48 0.66
C GLU A 424 6.52 -7.85 0.20
N HIS A 425 6.31 -7.93 -1.11
CA HIS A 425 5.02 -8.28 -1.69
C HIS A 425 4.62 -9.72 -1.37
N ALA A 426 5.57 -10.66 -1.43
CA ALA A 426 5.34 -12.05 -1.05
C ALA A 426 4.95 -12.16 0.43
N ILE A 427 5.65 -11.46 1.32
CA ILE A 427 5.37 -11.45 2.77
C ILE A 427 3.96 -10.93 3.06
N LEU A 428 3.55 -9.84 2.41
CA LEU A 428 2.20 -9.31 2.57
C LEU A 428 1.14 -10.31 2.07
N LEU A 429 1.34 -10.92 0.90
CA LEU A 429 0.41 -11.93 0.37
C LEU A 429 0.36 -13.19 1.24
N MET A 430 1.50 -13.64 1.78
CA MET A 430 1.55 -14.74 2.75
C MET A 430 0.72 -14.45 4.01
N ALA A 431 0.75 -13.20 4.50
CA ALA A 431 -0.02 -12.78 5.66
C ALA A 431 -1.53 -12.68 5.37
N LEU A 432 -1.92 -12.33 4.14
CA LEU A 432 -3.33 -12.22 3.76
C LEU A 432 -3.97 -13.58 3.40
N ALA A 433 -3.16 -14.58 3.03
CA ALA A 433 -3.62 -15.89 2.57
C ALA A 433 -4.36 -16.71 3.65
N CYS A 434 -5.23 -17.61 3.20
CA CYS A 434 -5.97 -18.54 4.05
C CYS A 434 -5.18 -19.83 4.29
N GLY A 435 -4.38 -19.83 5.37
CA GLY A 435 -3.63 -20.99 5.84
C GLY A 435 -2.13 -20.75 5.90
N ARG A 436 -1.37 -21.83 6.05
CA ARG A 436 0.08 -21.77 6.24
C ARG A 436 0.86 -21.58 4.94
N SER A 437 1.59 -20.47 4.83
CA SER A 437 2.53 -20.22 3.74
C SER A 437 3.98 -20.48 4.16
N SER A 438 4.82 -20.91 3.23
CA SER A 438 6.23 -21.25 3.45
C SER A 438 7.06 -20.98 2.20
N ILE A 439 7.90 -19.94 2.21
CA ILE A 439 8.69 -19.52 1.03
C ILE A 439 10.17 -19.42 1.39
N ARG A 440 11.03 -20.06 0.58
CA ARG A 440 12.49 -19.91 0.67
C ARG A 440 12.93 -18.66 -0.08
N MET A 441 13.48 -17.69 0.65
CA MET A 441 13.92 -16.40 0.16
C MET A 441 15.44 -16.23 0.35
N GLN A 442 16.05 -15.26 -0.33
CA GLN A 442 17.38 -14.77 0.07
C GLN A 442 17.33 -14.10 1.45
N ARG A 443 18.50 -13.75 2.00
CA ARG A 443 18.57 -12.88 3.19
C ARG A 443 17.63 -11.67 3.04
N LEU A 444 16.77 -11.51 4.04
CA LEU A 444 15.70 -10.50 4.05
C LEU A 444 16.24 -9.10 3.81
N THR A 445 15.64 -8.39 2.86
CA THR A 445 15.88 -6.97 2.64
C THR A 445 15.35 -6.14 3.81
N ASN A 446 15.83 -4.90 3.95
CA ASN A 446 15.29 -4.00 4.98
C ASN A 446 13.81 -3.69 4.74
N ARG A 447 13.37 -3.68 3.47
CA ARG A 447 11.96 -3.43 3.12
C ARG A 447 11.07 -4.62 3.45
N ALA A 448 11.54 -5.84 3.19
CA ALA A 448 10.89 -7.07 3.62
C ALA A 448 10.72 -7.10 5.15
N LYS A 449 11.78 -6.78 5.91
CA LYS A 449 11.72 -6.68 7.38
C LYS A 449 10.73 -5.62 7.87
N ALA A 450 10.67 -4.47 7.21
CA ALA A 450 9.71 -3.43 7.56
C ALA A 450 8.26 -3.86 7.29
N THR A 451 8.04 -4.62 6.22
CA THR A 451 6.73 -5.20 5.88
C THR A 451 6.31 -6.26 6.92
N MET A 452 7.24 -7.15 7.31
CA MET A 452 6.99 -8.13 8.38
C MET A 452 6.63 -7.45 9.68
N LEU A 453 7.41 -6.44 10.08
CA LEU A 453 7.14 -5.67 11.30
C LEU A 453 5.78 -4.97 11.23
N ALA A 454 5.41 -4.40 10.08
CA ALA A 454 4.10 -3.76 9.91
C ALA A 454 2.96 -4.76 10.06
N VAL A 455 3.06 -5.93 9.44
CA VAL A 455 2.09 -7.01 9.57
C VAL A 455 1.97 -7.49 11.02
N GLU A 456 3.10 -7.80 11.68
CA GLU A 456 3.13 -8.25 13.09
C GLU A 456 2.63 -7.17 14.07
N THR A 457 2.78 -5.88 13.73
CA THR A 457 2.28 -4.77 14.57
C THR A 457 0.77 -4.59 14.42
N PHE A 458 0.25 -4.80 13.21
CA PHE A 458 -1.15 -4.52 12.87
C PHE A 458 -2.08 -5.72 13.06
N THR A 459 -1.53 -6.92 13.01
CA THR A 459 -2.27 -8.19 12.95
C THR A 459 -1.71 -9.19 13.95
N GLU A 460 -2.40 -10.32 14.13
CA GLU A 460 -1.93 -11.44 14.95
C GLU A 460 -0.97 -12.38 14.23
N VAL A 461 -0.61 -12.09 12.97
CA VAL A 461 0.28 -12.95 12.17
C VAL A 461 1.72 -12.82 12.68
N GLU A 462 2.34 -13.96 13.00
CA GLU A 462 3.75 -14.06 13.37
C GLU A 462 4.56 -14.76 12.28
N PHE A 463 5.75 -14.23 11.96
CA PHE A 463 6.66 -14.87 11.01
C PHE A 463 7.75 -15.69 11.69
N LYS A 464 7.84 -16.97 11.31
CA LYS A 464 8.92 -17.86 11.72
C LYS A 464 10.00 -17.87 10.64
N ILE A 465 11.21 -17.46 11.01
CA ILE A 465 12.36 -17.44 10.11
C ILE A 465 13.31 -18.57 10.53
N SER A 466 13.54 -19.52 9.63
CA SER A 466 14.55 -20.56 9.83
C SER A 466 15.64 -20.49 8.74
N SER A 467 16.90 -20.58 9.14
CA SER A 467 18.02 -20.60 8.20
C SER A 467 18.42 -22.05 7.91
N LYS A 468 18.26 -22.49 6.66
CA LYS A 468 18.78 -23.80 6.21
C LYS A 468 20.16 -23.70 5.58
N THR A 469 20.52 -22.54 5.04
CA THR A 469 21.81 -22.31 4.34
C THR A 469 22.29 -20.89 4.64
N PRO A 470 23.59 -20.58 4.53
CA PRO A 470 24.09 -19.24 4.80
C PRO A 470 23.53 -18.14 3.87
N LYS A 471 22.98 -18.51 2.70
CA LYS A 471 22.48 -17.56 1.68
C LYS A 471 20.96 -17.39 1.65
N THR A 472 20.21 -18.36 2.20
CA THR A 472 18.73 -18.35 2.15
C THR A 472 18.11 -18.54 3.51
N VAL A 473 16.92 -17.98 3.65
CA VAL A 473 16.05 -18.15 4.81
C VAL A 473 14.73 -18.74 4.35
N LEU A 474 14.14 -19.60 5.15
CA LEU A 474 12.78 -20.06 5.00
C LEU A 474 11.90 -19.19 5.89
N VAL A 475 10.94 -18.49 5.28
CA VAL A 475 9.94 -17.67 5.97
C VAL A 475 8.63 -18.44 5.98
N GLU A 476 8.02 -18.57 7.15
CA GLU A 476 6.75 -19.26 7.34
C GLU A 476 5.81 -18.40 8.19
N CYS A 477 4.52 -18.41 7.88
CA CYS A 477 3.49 -17.81 8.72
C CYS A 477 2.16 -18.54 8.52
N GLU A 478 1.30 -18.48 9.54
CA GLU A 478 -0.13 -18.74 9.38
C GLU A 478 -0.77 -17.41 8.95
N GLY A 479 -1.36 -17.36 7.77
CA GLY A 479 -2.00 -16.14 7.28
C GLY A 479 -3.32 -15.85 8.00
N LEU A 480 -3.82 -14.62 7.87
CA LEU A 480 -5.07 -14.13 8.44
C LEU A 480 -6.29 -14.94 7.98
N GLY A 481 -6.26 -15.49 6.77
CA GLY A 481 -7.41 -16.13 6.15
C GLY A 481 -8.56 -15.17 5.91
N LEU A 482 -8.27 -14.02 5.31
CA LEU A 482 -9.30 -13.07 4.92
C LEU A 482 -10.20 -13.69 3.85
N LEU A 483 -11.50 -13.69 4.16
CA LEU A 483 -12.56 -14.15 3.28
C LEU A 483 -13.25 -12.96 2.64
N ASN A 484 -13.50 -13.05 1.34
CA ASN A 484 -14.28 -12.08 0.61
C ASN A 484 -15.77 -12.46 0.68
N GLU A 485 -16.55 -11.66 1.39
CA GLU A 485 -17.99 -11.90 1.58
C GLU A 485 -18.80 -11.71 0.29
N HIS A 486 -18.23 -11.06 -0.73
CA HIS A 486 -18.89 -10.78 -2.00
C HIS A 486 -18.77 -11.91 -3.02
N VAL A 487 -17.95 -12.94 -2.75
CA VAL A 487 -17.70 -14.05 -3.67
C VAL A 487 -17.97 -15.36 -2.96
N SER A 488 -18.81 -16.20 -3.54
CA SER A 488 -19.06 -17.54 -2.98
C SER A 488 -17.82 -18.43 -3.17
N PRO A 489 -17.60 -19.44 -2.30
CA PRO A 489 -16.46 -20.36 -2.44
C PRO A 489 -16.43 -21.11 -3.79
N ASP A 490 -17.60 -21.32 -4.39
CA ASP A 490 -17.79 -22.04 -5.65
C ASP A 490 -17.62 -21.12 -6.88
N ASP A 491 -17.68 -19.80 -6.70
CA ASP A 491 -17.56 -18.77 -7.75
C ASP A 491 -16.18 -18.10 -7.77
N ASN A 492 -15.08 -18.85 -7.64
CA ASN A 492 -13.76 -18.29 -7.97
C ASN A 492 -13.71 -18.00 -9.48
N LEU A 493 -14.18 -16.81 -9.86
CA LEU A 493 -14.22 -16.31 -11.22
C LEU A 493 -12.79 -16.28 -11.77
N LYS A 494 -12.48 -17.23 -12.65
CA LYS A 494 -11.25 -17.18 -13.44
C LYS A 494 -11.46 -16.22 -14.59
N TYR A 495 -10.38 -15.54 -14.97
CA TYR A 495 -10.35 -14.77 -16.20
C TYR A 495 -10.46 -15.77 -17.36
N GLU A 496 -11.64 -15.90 -17.96
CA GLU A 496 -11.75 -16.51 -19.28
C GLU A 496 -11.33 -15.44 -20.27
N SER A 497 -10.16 -15.61 -20.88
CA SER A 497 -9.82 -14.86 -22.09
C SER A 497 -10.90 -15.13 -23.12
N ALA A 498 -11.37 -14.08 -23.81
CA ALA A 498 -12.28 -14.25 -24.94
C ALA A 498 -11.67 -15.09 -26.08
N ASP A 499 -10.38 -15.41 -26.01
CA ASP A 499 -9.67 -16.21 -27.00
C ASP A 499 -9.22 -17.52 -26.35
N GLY A 500 -10.04 -18.54 -26.52
CA GLY A 500 -9.64 -19.93 -26.43
C GLY A 500 -9.03 -20.39 -27.75
N GLU A 501 -7.97 -19.74 -28.22
CA GLU A 501 -7.16 -20.23 -29.34
C GLU A 501 -5.71 -19.79 -29.16
N LEU A 502 -4.79 -20.76 -29.36
CA LEU A 502 -3.37 -20.51 -29.46
C LEU A 502 -3.13 -19.51 -30.60
N LEU A 503 -2.70 -18.30 -30.28
CA LEU A 503 -2.04 -17.44 -31.27
C LEU A 503 -0.66 -18.06 -31.54
N SER A 504 -0.60 -18.85 -32.61
CA SER A 504 0.62 -19.12 -33.34
C SER A 504 1.18 -17.81 -33.88
N ASP A 505 2.48 -17.62 -33.70
CA ASP A 505 3.27 -16.62 -34.41
C ASP A 505 3.02 -16.78 -35.92
N ASP A 506 2.36 -15.79 -36.54
CA ASP A 506 2.60 -15.26 -37.89
C ASP A 506 1.41 -14.39 -38.33
N GLU A 507 1.67 -13.40 -39.19
CA GLU A 507 0.73 -12.45 -39.82
C GLU A 507 0.50 -11.10 -39.10
N TYR A 508 1.59 -10.32 -39.03
CA TYR A 508 1.48 -8.88 -39.29
C TYR A 508 1.53 -8.66 -40.81
N GLU A 509 0.38 -8.48 -41.48
CA GLU A 509 0.32 -7.68 -42.71
C GLU A 509 -1.11 -7.18 -43.04
N THR A 510 -1.14 -5.91 -43.46
CA THR A 510 -2.12 -5.19 -44.29
C THR A 510 -3.60 -5.12 -43.90
N SER A 511 -3.97 -3.95 -43.38
CA SER A 511 -5.17 -3.24 -43.84
C SER A 511 -4.99 -1.72 -43.65
N GLU A 512 -4.26 -1.09 -44.57
CA GLU A 512 -4.54 0.29 -45.00
C GLU A 512 -5.49 0.22 -46.21
N GLU A 513 -6.33 1.25 -46.31
CA GLU A 513 -7.18 1.68 -47.42
C GLU A 513 -8.71 1.45 -47.32
N LEU A 514 -9.39 2.59 -47.55
CA LEU A 514 -10.82 2.85 -47.82
C LEU A 514 -11.71 2.94 -46.55
N ASP A 515 -12.26 4.10 -46.16
CA ASP A 515 -12.85 5.16 -46.98
C ASP A 515 -12.46 6.58 -46.55
N SER A 516 -11.95 7.32 -47.53
CA SER A 516 -12.14 8.75 -47.69
C SER A 516 -13.63 9.08 -47.79
N ASP A 517 -14.13 9.99 -46.97
CA ASP A 517 -15.17 10.99 -47.30
C ASP A 517 -15.68 11.68 -46.02
N ASN A 518 -14.97 12.72 -45.59
CA ASN A 518 -15.52 13.93 -44.95
C ASN A 518 -14.40 14.87 -44.49
N GLU A 519 -13.65 15.41 -45.45
CA GLU A 519 -12.92 16.66 -45.28
C GLU A 519 -13.54 17.71 -46.20
N THR A 520 -14.52 18.43 -45.68
CA THR A 520 -14.79 19.81 -46.10
C THR A 520 -15.56 20.47 -44.96
N VAL A 521 -15.21 21.72 -44.65
CA VAL A 521 -15.75 22.54 -43.55
C VAL A 521 -15.10 22.29 -42.19
N ARG A 522 -13.83 22.71 -42.02
CA ARG A 522 -13.29 23.28 -40.76
C ARG A 522 -11.84 23.79 -40.82
N SER A 523 -11.46 24.45 -41.92
CA SER A 523 -10.11 25.02 -42.08
C SER A 523 -10.09 26.54 -42.31
N GLU A 524 -11.17 27.27 -42.03
CA GLU A 524 -11.22 28.74 -42.21
C GLU A 524 -11.36 29.54 -40.89
N GLU A 525 -11.42 28.90 -39.72
CA GLU A 525 -11.56 29.61 -38.43
C GLU A 525 -10.29 29.62 -37.55
N GLN A 526 -9.19 28.99 -37.97
CA GLN A 526 -7.97 28.91 -37.15
C GLN A 526 -6.81 29.80 -37.63
N ASP A 527 -6.87 30.38 -38.83
CA ASP A 527 -5.83 31.29 -39.32
C ASP A 527 -6.08 32.77 -38.95
N ASP A 528 -7.31 33.14 -38.58
CA ASP A 528 -7.68 34.51 -38.19
C ASP A 528 -7.34 34.87 -36.72
N GLU A 529 -7.09 33.87 -35.86
CA GLU A 529 -6.73 34.09 -34.45
C GLU A 529 -5.22 34.27 -34.25
N LEU A 530 -4.40 33.71 -35.15
CA LEU A 530 -2.94 33.82 -35.12
C LEU A 530 -2.42 35.15 -35.69
N GLU A 531 -3.15 35.79 -36.62
CA GLU A 531 -2.84 37.14 -37.08
C GLU A 531 -3.24 38.23 -36.09
N ARG A 532 -4.29 38.02 -35.28
CA ARG A 532 -4.70 38.98 -34.23
C ARG A 532 -3.74 39.05 -33.05
N MET A 533 -2.97 37.99 -32.79
CA MET A 533 -1.96 37.97 -31.73
C MET A 533 -0.61 38.60 -32.10
N LYS A 534 -0.38 38.96 -33.38
CA LYS A 534 0.86 39.61 -33.84
C LYS A 534 0.80 41.14 -33.93
N LYS A 535 -0.32 41.77 -33.52
CA LYS A 535 -0.49 43.24 -33.50
C LYS A 535 -0.58 43.85 -32.11
N THR A 536 -0.24 43.12 -31.05
CA THR A 536 -0.07 43.69 -29.72
C THR A 536 1.03 42.94 -28.97
N ILE A 537 2.28 43.30 -29.28
CA ILE A 537 3.49 43.36 -28.44
C ILE A 537 4.64 43.89 -29.31
#